data_AF-A0A8I1TWP8-F1
#
_entry.id   AF-A0A8I1TWP8-F1
#
_cell.length_a   1.000
_cell.length_b   1.000
_cell.length_c   1.000
_cell.angle_alpha   90.00
_cell.angle_beta   90.00
_cell.angle_gamma   90.00
#
_symmetry.space_group_name_H-M   'P 1'
#
loop_
_entity.id
_entity.type
_entity.pdbx_description
1 polymer ?
#
loop_
_entity_poly.entity_id
_entity_poly.type
_entity_poly.pdbx_seq_one_letter_code
_entity_poly.pdbx_strand_id
1 'polypeptide(L)'
;MLDAEVADALLWRVAVSSLSYHPGKMVEEPGYAIDEDVRWCVATVAGTPIDTASFRIRVAEVIEDPTAHRKAFSDDVLALVLR
;
A
#
# COMPACT_ATOMS: atom_id res chain seq x y z
N MET A 1 1.23 13.61 12.71
CA MET A 1 0.69 14.06 11.43
C MET A 1 1.52 13.57 10.28
N LEU A 2 0.88 12.83 9.37
CA LEU A 2 1.45 12.51 8.07
C LEU A 2 1.19 13.67 7.11
N ASP A 3 2.17 14.01 6.29
CA ASP A 3 2.02 15.01 5.25
C ASP A 3 0.97 14.55 4.20
N ALA A 4 0.15 15.49 3.72
CA ALA A 4 -0.94 15.17 2.79
C ALA A 4 -0.42 14.68 1.44
N GLU A 5 0.69 15.23 0.93
CA GLU A 5 1.29 14.78 -0.33
C GLU A 5 1.87 13.37 -0.19
N VAL A 6 2.43 13.05 0.99
CA VAL A 6 2.89 11.68 1.30
C VAL A 6 1.71 10.69 1.35
N ALA A 7 0.60 11.09 1.95
CA ALA A 7 -0.61 10.27 2.03
C ALA A 7 -1.22 10.02 0.64
N ASP A 8 -1.30 11.05 -0.20
CA ASP A 8 -1.80 10.93 -1.57
C ASP A 8 -0.88 10.03 -2.42
N ALA A 9 0.43 10.21 -2.31
CA ALA A 9 1.41 9.36 -2.99
C ALA A 9 1.29 7.89 -2.56
N LEU A 10 1.08 7.63 -1.27
CA LEU A 10 0.84 6.29 -0.75
C LEU A 10 -0.43 5.67 -1.33
N LEU A 11 -1.57 6.38 -1.24
CA LEU A 11 -2.86 5.89 -1.75
C LEU A 11 -2.78 5.60 -3.24
N TRP A 12 -2.11 6.47 -4.01
CA TRP A 12 -1.90 6.28 -5.42
C TRP A 12 -1.06 5.03 -5.73
N ARG A 13 0.08 4.82 -5.06
CA ARG A 13 0.92 3.62 -5.27
C ARG A 13 0.19 2.33 -4.94
N VAL A 14 -0.58 2.32 -3.85
CA VAL A 14 -1.39 1.17 -3.46
C VAL A 14 -2.46 0.90 -4.52
N ALA A 15 -3.18 1.92 -4.98
CA ALA A 15 -4.19 1.76 -6.02
C ALA A 15 -3.61 1.20 -7.33
N VAL A 16 -2.45 1.71 -7.78
CA VAL A 16 -1.75 1.20 -8.96
C VAL A 16 -1.35 -0.26 -8.77
N SER A 17 -0.78 -0.59 -7.61
CA SER A 17 -0.36 -1.96 -7.30
C SER A 17 -1.56 -2.92 -7.28
N SER A 18 -2.64 -2.57 -6.58
CA SER A 18 -3.90 -3.33 -6.54
C SER A 18 -4.52 -3.54 -7.93
N LEU A 19 -4.51 -2.51 -8.79
CA LEU A 19 -5.05 -2.61 -10.15
C LEU A 19 -4.20 -3.51 -11.05
N SER A 20 -2.90 -3.58 -10.78
CA SER A 20 -1.96 -4.38 -11.56
C SER A 20 -1.81 -5.82 -11.04
N TYR A 21 -2.27 -6.10 -9.82
CA TYR A 21 -2.14 -7.41 -9.20
C TYR A 21 -3.24 -8.35 -9.65
N HIS A 22 -2.88 -9.62 -9.84
CA HIS A 22 -3.79 -10.75 -9.91
C HIS A 22 -3.05 -12.02 -9.47
N PRO A 23 -3.73 -13.06 -8.98
CA PRO A 23 -3.08 -14.27 -8.47
C PRO A 23 -2.16 -14.99 -9.47
N GLY A 24 -2.40 -14.84 -10.77
CA GLY A 24 -1.59 -15.43 -11.84
C GLY A 24 -0.31 -14.66 -12.17
N LYS A 25 -0.13 -13.45 -11.66
CA LYS A 25 0.92 -12.52 -12.09
C LYS A 25 2.33 -13.08 -11.91
N MET A 26 2.60 -13.78 -10.81
CA MET A 26 3.92 -14.40 -10.57
C MET A 26 4.30 -15.45 -11.63
N VAL A 27 3.31 -16.08 -12.27
CA VAL A 27 3.53 -17.06 -13.34
C VAL A 27 3.71 -16.35 -14.68
N GLU A 28 2.94 -15.30 -14.92
CA GLU A 28 2.96 -14.51 -16.17
C GLU A 28 4.18 -13.59 -16.28
N GLU A 29 4.69 -13.11 -15.14
CA GLU A 29 5.83 -12.21 -15.01
C GLU A 29 6.92 -12.85 -14.14
N PRO A 30 7.81 -13.70 -14.71
CA PRO A 30 8.88 -14.33 -13.96
C PRO A 30 9.79 -13.30 -13.28
N GLY A 31 9.93 -13.44 -11.95
CA GLY A 31 10.69 -12.51 -11.12
C GLY A 31 9.84 -11.48 -10.39
N TYR A 32 8.55 -11.35 -10.72
CA TYR A 32 7.62 -10.56 -9.93
C TYR A 32 7.47 -11.14 -8.52
N ALA A 33 7.53 -10.26 -7.52
CA ALA A 33 7.15 -10.58 -6.16
C ALA A 33 6.29 -9.44 -5.59
N ILE A 34 5.17 -9.78 -4.95
CA ILE A 34 4.30 -8.79 -4.32
C ILE A 34 5.03 -7.92 -3.29
N ASP A 35 6.07 -8.45 -2.64
CA ASP A 35 6.92 -7.69 -1.72
C ASP A 35 7.56 -6.47 -2.39
N GLU A 36 7.82 -6.50 -3.70
CA GLU A 36 8.35 -5.34 -4.44
C GLU A 36 7.34 -4.21 -4.52
N ASP A 37 6.08 -4.52 -4.84
CA ASP A 37 4.98 -3.55 -4.87
C ASP A 37 4.72 -2.98 -3.46
N VAL A 38 4.70 -3.86 -2.45
CA VAL A 38 4.55 -3.46 -1.04
C VAL A 38 5.69 -2.53 -0.64
N ARG A 39 6.94 -2.88 -0.95
CA ARG A 39 8.12 -2.07 -0.64
C ARG A 39 8.07 -0.72 -1.35
N TRP A 40 7.63 -0.68 -2.60
CA TRP A 40 7.45 0.55 -3.36
C TRP A 40 6.38 1.45 -2.74
N CYS A 41 5.26 0.88 -2.30
CA CYS A 41 4.20 1.62 -1.62
C CYS A 41 4.68 2.20 -0.28
N VAL A 42 5.26 1.38 0.61
CA VAL A 42 5.67 1.85 1.95
C VAL A 42 6.89 2.75 1.94
N ALA A 43 7.64 2.82 0.83
CA ALA A 43 8.74 3.77 0.68
C ALA A 43 8.29 5.24 0.77
N THR A 44 7.01 5.55 0.51
CA THR A 44 6.49 6.93 0.65
C THR A 44 6.49 7.40 2.10
N VAL A 45 6.26 6.50 3.04
CA VAL A 45 6.20 6.80 4.48
C VAL A 45 7.54 6.55 5.20
N ALA A 46 8.61 6.29 4.46
CA ALA A 46 9.95 6.13 5.02
C ALA A 46 10.40 7.41 5.73
N GLY A 47 10.92 7.27 6.95
CA GLY A 47 11.33 8.42 7.79
C GLY A 47 10.19 9.07 8.58
N THR A 48 8.95 8.57 8.45
CA THR A 48 7.84 8.97 9.32
C THR A 48 7.77 8.09 10.58
N PRO A 49 7.05 8.50 11.64
CA PRO A 49 6.86 7.69 12.84
C PRO A 49 5.96 6.45 12.66
N ILE A 50 5.51 6.14 11.44
CA ILE A 50 4.59 5.04 11.17
C ILE A 50 5.32 3.71 11.37
N ASP A 51 4.68 2.76 12.07
CA ASP A 51 5.18 1.39 12.16
C ASP A 51 5.08 0.69 10.80
N THR A 52 6.19 0.74 10.07
CA THR A 52 6.28 0.18 8.72
C THR A 52 6.06 -1.34 8.67
N ALA A 53 6.29 -2.09 9.75
CA ALA A 53 6.14 -3.55 9.71
C ALA A 53 4.66 -3.96 9.64
N SER A 54 3.83 -3.45 10.55
CA SER A 54 2.38 -3.66 10.49
C SER A 54 1.75 -3.00 9.26
N PHE A 55 2.32 -1.89 8.80
CA PHE A 55 1.81 -1.19 7.63
C PHE A 55 2.02 -1.96 6.32
N ARG A 56 3.15 -2.67 6.17
CA ARG A 56 3.41 -3.55 5.02
C ARG A 56 2.35 -4.63 4.86
N ILE A 57 1.91 -5.23 5.97
CA ILE A 57 0.86 -6.27 5.96
C ILE A 57 -0.44 -5.67 5.41
N ARG A 58 -0.85 -4.51 5.92
CA ARG A 58 -2.08 -3.83 5.48
C ARG A 58 -2.03 -3.43 4.00
N VAL A 59 -0.86 -2.99 3.52
CA VAL A 59 -0.65 -2.69 2.11
C VAL A 59 -0.78 -3.96 1.25
N ALA A 60 -0.17 -5.07 1.67
CA ALA A 60 -0.27 -6.34 0.95
C ALA A 60 -1.74 -6.81 0.86
N GLU A 61 -2.49 -6.77 1.96
CA GLU A 61 -3.91 -7.14 2.00
C GLU A 61 -4.75 -6.33 0.99
N VAL A 62 -4.51 -5.02 0.88
CA VAL A 62 -5.23 -4.15 -0.07
C VAL A 62 -4.80 -4.39 -1.51
N ILE A 63 -3.53 -4.74 -1.75
CA ILE A 63 -3.06 -5.12 -3.08
C ILE A 63 -3.73 -6.42 -3.53
N GLU A 64 -3.81 -7.42 -2.65
CA GLU A 64 -4.35 -8.73 -2.98
C GLU A 64 -5.89 -8.76 -3.08
N ASP A 65 -6.59 -8.08 -2.16
CA ASP A 65 -8.05 -7.96 -2.18
C ASP A 65 -8.51 -6.52 -1.87
N PRO A 66 -8.45 -5.62 -2.87
CA PRO A 66 -8.93 -4.26 -2.68
C PRO A 66 -10.44 -4.19 -2.39
N THR A 67 -11.22 -5.22 -2.75
CA THR A 67 -12.67 -5.21 -2.49
C THR A 67 -13.01 -5.38 -1.02
N ALA A 68 -12.21 -6.18 -0.30
CA ALA A 68 -12.35 -6.36 1.14
C ALA A 68 -11.71 -5.21 1.94
N HIS A 69 -10.56 -4.69 1.50
CA HIS A 69 -9.70 -3.87 2.37
C HIS A 69 -9.64 -2.37 2.06
N ARG A 70 -10.03 -1.92 0.85
CA ARG A 70 -9.79 -0.52 0.41
C ARG A 70 -10.35 0.55 1.35
N LYS A 71 -11.56 0.35 1.89
CA LYS A 71 -12.22 1.36 2.72
C LYS A 71 -11.47 1.55 4.04
N ALA A 72 -11.19 0.45 4.74
CA ALA A 72 -10.48 0.50 6.02
C ALA A 72 -9.11 1.15 5.83
N PHE A 73 -8.38 0.77 4.78
CA PHE A 73 -7.09 1.36 4.47
C PHE A 73 -7.14 2.87 4.19
N SER A 74 -8.09 3.33 3.37
CA SER A 74 -8.29 4.78 3.14
C SER A 74 -8.61 5.54 4.43
N ASP A 75 -9.46 4.97 5.29
CA ASP A 75 -9.82 5.58 6.57
C ASP A 75 -8.59 5.66 7.50
N ASP A 76 -7.75 4.62 7.54
CA ASP A 76 -6.51 4.61 8.32
C ASP A 76 -5.50 5.66 7.84
N VAL A 77 -5.33 5.80 6.52
CA VAL A 77 -4.43 6.80 5.94
C VAL A 77 -4.94 8.22 6.25
N LEU A 78 -6.24 8.47 6.12
CA LEU A 78 -6.84 9.75 6.46
C LEU A 78 -6.65 10.09 7.95
N ALA A 79 -6.77 9.11 8.83
CA ALA A 79 -6.53 9.30 10.26
C ALA A 79 -5.08 9.68 10.57
N LEU A 80 -4.11 9.29 9.74
CA LEU A 80 -2.71 9.69 9.89
C LEU A 80 -2.47 11.15 9.49
N VAL A 81 -3.24 11.66 8.52
CA VAL A 81 -3.18 13.06 8.07
C VAL A 81 -3.82 14.02 9.09
N LEU A 82 -4.88 13.59 9.77
CA LEU A 82 -5.66 14.44 10.69
C LEU A 82 -5.13 14.50 12.15
N ARG A 83 -4.11 13.70 12.49
CA ARG A 83 -3.52 13.60 13.84
C ARG A 83 -2.25 14.43 13.99
#